data_AF-A0A645BT83-F1
#
_entry.id   AF-A0A645BT83-F1
#
_cell.length_a   1.000
_cell.length_b   1.000
_cell.length_c   1.000
_cell.angle_alpha   90.00
_cell.angle_beta   90.00
_cell.angle_gamma   90.00
#
_symmetry.space_group_name_H-M   'P 1'
#
loop_
_entity.id
_entity.type
_entity.pdbx_description
1 polymer ?
#
loop_
_entity_poly.entity_id
_entity_poly.type
_entity_poly.pdbx_seq_one_letter_code
_entity_poly.pdbx_strand_id
1 'polypeptide(L)'
;MDANDLKDTTIVAIPGSLGEKIPGAVLCDAGLLDTLLRQKRLPKNSLDPSQMTYRSSTGELELDRRNTVFRMVTPQCETFILPVKQRGSGNFLSVDNQIGHGVFSALSLDGKALTDSKRILLLHLTDALPTKMKFTDRTMRRLESWGEVPFLARRGEAAISFVGSGFQLYALNSAGKRLAEIPLSVKNGSSNTKLSVFNPFGQVFAYELLRNPKK
;
A
#
# COMPACT_ATOMS: atom_id res chain seq x y z
N MET A 1 -31.85 -9.05 -17.60
CA MET A 1 -30.97 -8.04 -16.98
C MET A 1 -30.05 -7.56 -18.08
N ASP A 2 -30.27 -6.32 -18.54
CA ASP A 2 -29.62 -5.79 -19.73
C ASP A 2 -28.14 -5.50 -19.49
N ALA A 3 -27.33 -5.72 -20.53
CA ALA A 3 -25.86 -5.65 -20.50
C ALA A 3 -25.30 -4.23 -20.23
N ASN A 4 -26.15 -3.22 -20.08
CA ASN A 4 -25.77 -1.83 -19.83
C ASN A 4 -25.74 -1.45 -18.34
N ASP A 5 -26.21 -2.30 -17.43
CA ASP A 5 -26.38 -1.96 -16.00
C ASP A 5 -25.12 -2.24 -15.14
N LEU A 6 -24.06 -2.79 -15.75
CA LEU A 6 -22.85 -3.26 -15.04
C LEU A 6 -21.68 -2.27 -15.05
N LYS A 7 -21.84 -1.08 -15.66
CA LYS A 7 -20.75 -0.08 -15.74
C LYS A 7 -20.45 0.62 -14.41
N ASP A 8 -21.38 0.56 -13.46
CA ASP A 8 -21.24 1.22 -12.15
C ASP A 8 -21.04 0.24 -10.98
N THR A 9 -20.84 -1.05 -11.26
CA THR A 9 -20.68 -2.05 -10.18
C THR A 9 -19.24 -2.09 -9.67
N THR A 10 -18.96 -1.29 -8.64
CA THR A 10 -17.77 -1.46 -7.81
C THR A 10 -17.98 -2.64 -6.86
N ILE A 11 -17.27 -3.75 -7.09
CA ILE A 11 -17.29 -4.87 -6.14
C ILE A 11 -16.31 -4.56 -5.00
N VAL A 12 -16.84 -4.15 -3.85
CA VAL A 12 -16.08 -4.00 -2.61
C VAL A 12 -16.16 -5.32 -1.84
N ALA A 13 -15.04 -6.01 -1.70
CA ALA A 13 -14.94 -7.13 -0.77
C ALA A 13 -14.77 -6.57 0.65
N ILE A 14 -15.80 -6.73 1.49
CA ILE A 14 -15.73 -6.40 2.93
C ILE A 14 -15.30 -7.68 3.67
N PRO A 15 -14.08 -7.73 4.26
CA PRO A 15 -13.67 -8.89 5.04
C PRO A 15 -14.28 -8.81 6.44
N GLY A 16 -15.38 -9.52 6.66
CA GLY A 16 -15.97 -9.74 7.98
C GLY A 16 -17.45 -10.05 7.89
N SER A 17 -17.89 -11.17 8.49
CA SER A 17 -19.30 -11.40 8.76
C SER A 17 -19.73 -10.49 9.93
N LEU A 18 -20.02 -9.22 9.64
CA LEU A 18 -20.96 -8.50 10.49
C LEU A 18 -22.30 -9.19 10.27
N GLY A 19 -22.80 -9.87 11.29
CA GLY A 19 -24.08 -10.59 11.28
C GLY A 19 -25.31 -9.69 11.12
N GLU A 20 -25.12 -8.44 10.69
CA GLU A 20 -26.20 -7.50 10.42
C GLU A 20 -26.36 -7.33 8.92
N LYS A 21 -27.60 -7.54 8.44
CA LYS A 21 -27.99 -7.25 7.07
C LYS A 21 -27.92 -5.73 6.86
N ILE A 22 -26.88 -5.27 6.18
CA ILE A 22 -26.79 -3.87 5.73
C ILE A 22 -27.83 -3.68 4.61
N PRO A 23 -28.80 -2.75 4.75
CA PRO A 23 -29.77 -2.47 3.69
C PRO A 23 -29.05 -2.02 2.42
N GLY A 24 -29.29 -2.69 1.29
CA GLY A 24 -28.61 -2.41 0.01
C GLY A 24 -27.28 -3.16 -0.18
N ALA A 25 -26.77 -3.88 0.81
CA ALA A 25 -25.68 -4.81 0.58
C ALA A 25 -26.23 -6.05 -0.14
N VAL A 26 -25.80 -6.24 -1.39
CA VAL A 26 -25.93 -7.53 -2.06
C VAL A 26 -25.02 -8.48 -1.31
N LEU A 27 -25.61 -9.30 -0.44
CA LEU A 27 -24.94 -10.48 0.09
C LEU A 27 -24.49 -11.28 -1.12
N CYS A 28 -23.17 -11.44 -1.26
CA CYS A 28 -22.57 -12.20 -2.34
C CYS A 28 -23.23 -13.59 -2.36
N ASP A 29 -24.06 -13.84 -3.37
CA ASP A 29 -24.63 -15.17 -3.57
C ASP A 29 -23.47 -16.16 -3.68
N ALA A 30 -23.57 -17.31 -3.01
CA ALA A 30 -22.49 -18.30 -2.96
C ALA A 30 -22.04 -18.73 -4.37
N GLY A 31 -22.91 -18.58 -5.39
CA GLY A 31 -22.61 -18.85 -6.80
C GLY A 31 -22.17 -17.65 -7.64
N LEU A 32 -22.08 -16.42 -7.10
CA LEU A 32 -21.75 -15.23 -7.89
C LEU A 32 -20.34 -15.34 -8.49
N LEU A 33 -19.37 -15.75 -7.68
CA LEU A 33 -17.99 -15.91 -8.15
C LEU A 33 -17.90 -16.94 -9.27
N ASP A 34 -18.53 -18.10 -9.10
CA ASP A 34 -18.58 -19.15 -10.12
C ASP A 34 -19.25 -18.64 -11.40
N THR A 35 -20.30 -17.83 -11.26
CA THR A 35 -20.99 -17.20 -12.39
C THR A 35 -20.06 -16.25 -13.14
N LEU A 36 -19.33 -15.38 -12.45
CA LEU A 36 -18.38 -14.44 -13.05
C LEU A 36 -17.22 -15.15 -13.75
N LEU A 37 -16.72 -16.24 -13.17
CA LEU A 37 -15.68 -17.08 -13.77
C LEU A 37 -16.21 -17.82 -15.02
N ARG A 38 -17.41 -18.42 -14.95
CA ARG A 38 -18.06 -19.10 -16.08
C ARG A 38 -18.35 -18.16 -17.24
N GLN A 39 -18.82 -16.95 -16.95
CA GLN A 39 -19.09 -15.91 -17.93
C GLN A 39 -17.83 -15.20 -18.44
N LYS A 40 -16.64 -15.59 -17.97
CA LYS A 40 -15.34 -14.96 -18.32
C LYS A 40 -15.30 -13.47 -18.01
N ARG A 41 -16.09 -13.02 -17.03
CA ARG A 41 -16.06 -11.64 -16.50
C ARG A 41 -14.91 -11.45 -15.51
N LEU A 42 -14.42 -12.55 -14.92
CA LEU A 42 -13.19 -12.59 -14.15
C LEU A 42 -12.20 -13.58 -14.78
N PRO A 43 -10.91 -13.24 -14.85
CA PRO A 43 -9.86 -14.20 -15.17
C PRO A 43 -9.88 -15.43 -14.26
N LYS A 44 -9.50 -16.60 -14.79
CA LYS A 44 -9.47 -17.85 -14.00
C LYS A 44 -8.52 -17.79 -12.80
N ASN A 45 -7.48 -16.96 -12.87
CA ASN A 45 -6.49 -16.75 -11.81
C ASN A 45 -6.87 -15.61 -10.85
N SER A 46 -8.11 -15.12 -10.87
CA SER A 46 -8.61 -14.10 -9.94
C SER A 46 -8.78 -14.61 -8.51
N LEU A 47 -8.87 -15.92 -8.31
CA LEU A 47 -8.93 -16.53 -6.98
C LEU A 47 -8.07 -17.78 -6.92
N ASP A 48 -7.26 -17.89 -5.89
CA ASP A 48 -6.69 -19.14 -5.41
C ASP A 48 -7.19 -19.40 -3.98
N PRO A 49 -8.21 -20.26 -3.79
CA PRO A 49 -8.74 -20.57 -2.46
C PRO A 49 -7.72 -21.27 -1.56
N SER A 50 -6.80 -22.05 -2.14
CA SER A 50 -5.81 -22.82 -1.38
C SER A 50 -4.76 -21.93 -0.74
N GLN A 51 -4.42 -20.84 -1.43
CA GLN A 51 -3.49 -19.79 -0.97
C GLN A 51 -4.20 -18.61 -0.30
N MET A 52 -5.53 -18.51 -0.42
CA MET A 52 -6.34 -17.35 0.00
C MET A 52 -5.88 -16.05 -0.68
N THR A 53 -5.56 -16.15 -1.97
CA THR A 53 -5.10 -15.05 -2.81
C THR A 53 -6.22 -14.59 -3.74
N TYR A 54 -6.46 -13.29 -3.77
CA TYR A 54 -7.49 -12.65 -4.59
C TYR A 54 -6.82 -11.65 -5.52
N ARG A 55 -7.18 -11.65 -6.81
CA ARG A 55 -6.57 -10.80 -7.83
C ARG A 55 -7.65 -10.11 -8.66
N SER A 56 -7.50 -8.81 -8.84
CA SER A 56 -8.32 -8.00 -9.75
C SER A 56 -8.31 -8.53 -11.19
N SER A 57 -9.29 -8.12 -11.99
CA SER A 57 -9.39 -8.51 -13.41
C SER A 57 -8.21 -8.02 -14.26
N THR A 58 -7.57 -6.90 -13.88
CA THR A 58 -6.37 -6.38 -14.54
C THR A 58 -5.08 -7.02 -14.03
N GLY A 59 -5.12 -7.69 -12.89
CA GLY A 59 -3.94 -8.25 -12.22
C GLY A 59 -3.13 -7.23 -11.42
N GLU A 60 -3.52 -5.95 -11.46
CA GLU A 60 -2.80 -4.85 -10.81
C GLU A 60 -2.96 -4.89 -9.30
N LEU A 61 -4.14 -5.30 -8.81
CA LEU A 61 -4.41 -5.51 -7.38
C LEU A 61 -4.36 -6.99 -7.01
N GLU A 62 -3.72 -7.29 -5.90
CA GLU A 62 -3.63 -8.62 -5.29
C GLU A 62 -3.72 -8.52 -3.76
N LEU A 63 -4.53 -9.38 -3.16
CA LEU A 63 -4.63 -9.57 -1.70
C LEU A 63 -4.27 -11.01 -1.36
N ASP A 64 -3.17 -11.20 -0.64
CA ASP A 64 -2.84 -12.45 0.04
C ASP A 64 -3.33 -12.36 1.48
N ARG A 65 -4.50 -12.94 1.73
CA ARG A 65 -5.14 -12.88 3.04
C ARG A 65 -4.38 -13.71 4.08
N ARG A 66 -3.76 -14.82 3.68
CA ARG A 66 -3.04 -15.72 4.61
C ARG A 66 -1.84 -15.00 5.20
N ASN A 67 -1.06 -14.35 4.35
CA ASN A 67 0.14 -13.65 4.74
C ASN A 67 -0.10 -12.19 5.11
N THR A 68 -1.36 -11.72 5.07
CA THR A 68 -1.76 -10.33 5.36
C THR A 68 -1.02 -9.31 4.51
N VAL A 69 -0.80 -9.65 3.23
CA VAL A 69 -0.11 -8.80 2.25
C VAL A 69 -1.10 -8.27 1.23
N PHE A 70 -1.01 -6.97 0.94
CA PHE A 70 -1.71 -6.37 -0.19
C PHE A 70 -0.68 -5.77 -1.15
N ARG A 71 -0.96 -5.91 -2.45
CA ARG A 71 -0.13 -5.39 -3.53
C ARG A 71 -1.01 -4.69 -4.55
N MET A 72 -0.60 -3.48 -4.93
CA MET A 72 -1.11 -2.74 -6.08
C MET A 72 0.07 -2.36 -6.96
N VAL A 73 0.08 -2.80 -8.21
CA VAL A 73 1.12 -2.45 -9.19
C VAL A 73 0.45 -2.02 -10.48
N THR A 74 0.45 -0.72 -10.70
CA THR A 74 -0.02 -0.04 -11.91
C THR A 74 1.15 0.74 -12.51
N PRO A 75 1.07 1.24 -13.75
CA PRO A 75 2.14 2.05 -14.32
C PRO A 75 2.49 3.29 -13.48
N GLN A 76 1.50 3.98 -12.90
CA GLN A 76 1.67 5.26 -12.19
C GLN A 76 1.82 5.11 -10.68
N CYS A 77 1.46 3.95 -10.13
CA CYS A 77 1.45 3.72 -8.69
C CYS A 77 1.78 2.27 -8.34
N GLU A 78 2.71 2.10 -7.40
CA GLU A 78 3.03 0.82 -6.77
C GLU A 78 2.86 0.96 -5.27
N THR A 79 2.11 0.04 -4.65
CA THR A 79 1.84 0.04 -3.21
C THR A 79 1.88 -1.37 -2.65
N PHE A 80 2.49 -1.51 -1.48
CA PHE A 80 2.59 -2.75 -0.72
C PHE A 80 2.16 -2.50 0.73
N ILE A 81 1.21 -3.28 1.22
CA ILE A 81 0.91 -3.37 2.66
C ILE A 81 1.60 -4.64 3.15
N LEU A 82 2.61 -4.47 4.01
CA LEU A 82 3.51 -5.53 4.40
C LEU A 82 3.54 -5.66 5.93
N PRO A 83 3.32 -6.87 6.47
CA PRO A 83 3.73 -7.21 7.81
C PRO A 83 5.25 -7.14 7.96
N VAL A 84 5.70 -7.18 9.22
CA VAL A 84 7.12 -7.23 9.55
C VAL A 84 7.80 -8.43 8.88
N LYS A 85 9.03 -8.25 8.39
CA LYS A 85 9.84 -9.28 7.69
C LYS A 85 9.26 -9.79 6.38
N GLN A 86 8.31 -9.09 5.79
CA GLN A 86 7.79 -9.39 4.45
C GLN A 86 8.38 -8.45 3.40
N ARG A 87 8.32 -8.91 2.14
CA ARG A 87 8.85 -8.19 0.98
C ARG A 87 7.76 -7.92 -0.03
N GLY A 88 7.85 -6.77 -0.69
CA GLY A 88 7.00 -6.38 -1.80
C GLY A 88 7.85 -5.94 -2.98
N SER A 89 7.50 -6.35 -4.19
CA SER A 89 8.19 -5.93 -5.41
C SER A 89 7.21 -5.65 -6.53
N GLY A 90 7.44 -4.54 -7.21
CA GLY A 90 6.77 -4.14 -8.43
C GLY A 90 7.78 -3.96 -9.57
N ASN A 91 7.38 -3.20 -10.58
CA ASN A 91 8.24 -2.90 -11.72
C ASN A 91 9.22 -1.75 -11.41
N PHE A 92 8.88 -0.88 -10.47
CA PHE A 92 9.69 0.28 -10.10
C PHE A 92 10.22 0.21 -8.66
N LEU A 93 9.37 -0.11 -7.68
CA LEU A 93 9.67 -0.11 -6.26
C LEU A 93 9.82 -1.54 -5.73
N SER A 94 10.86 -1.77 -4.93
CA SER A 94 11.03 -2.96 -4.10
C SER A 94 11.21 -2.56 -2.64
N VAL A 95 10.61 -3.34 -1.73
CA VAL A 95 10.59 -3.09 -0.30
C VAL A 95 10.95 -4.37 0.44
N ASP A 96 11.90 -4.28 1.36
CA ASP A 96 12.19 -5.26 2.39
C ASP A 96 11.80 -4.64 3.75
N ASN A 97 10.61 -5.00 4.24
CA ASN A 97 10.08 -4.45 5.49
C ASN A 97 10.73 -5.13 6.69
N GLN A 98 11.43 -4.37 7.52
CA GLN A 98 12.27 -4.90 8.60
C GLN A 98 11.58 -4.80 9.96
N ILE A 99 10.94 -3.67 10.26
CA ILE A 99 10.29 -3.39 11.53
C ILE A 99 8.91 -2.80 11.29
N GLY A 100 7.93 -3.28 12.05
CA GLY A 100 6.57 -2.78 12.03
C GLY A 100 5.73 -3.32 10.88
N HIS A 101 4.42 -3.18 10.99
CA HIS A 101 3.52 -3.29 9.85
C HIS A 101 3.51 -1.94 9.13
N GLY A 102 3.61 -1.94 7.80
CA GLY A 102 3.76 -0.71 7.03
C GLY A 102 3.04 -0.72 5.70
N VAL A 103 2.61 0.47 5.28
CA VAL A 103 2.17 0.75 3.91
C VAL A 103 3.30 1.48 3.20
N PHE A 104 3.76 0.90 2.10
CA PHE A 104 4.83 1.43 1.28
C PHE A 104 4.29 1.75 -0.10
N SER A 105 4.40 2.99 -0.54
CA SER A 105 3.83 3.41 -1.82
C SER A 105 4.79 4.29 -2.59
N ALA A 106 4.80 4.14 -3.91
CA ALA A 106 5.35 5.08 -4.87
C ALA A 106 4.21 5.59 -5.75
N LEU A 107 4.03 6.91 -5.81
CA LEU A 107 2.98 7.56 -6.58
C LEU A 107 3.57 8.61 -7.49
N SER A 108 3.30 8.50 -8.79
CA SER A 108 3.65 9.52 -9.77
C SER A 108 2.89 10.82 -9.50
N LEU A 109 3.59 11.94 -9.38
CA LEU A 109 2.99 13.26 -9.20
C LEU A 109 2.82 14.03 -10.52
N ASP A 110 3.30 13.48 -11.63
CA ASP A 110 3.19 14.06 -12.98
C ASP A 110 2.33 13.23 -13.93
N GLY A 111 1.65 12.18 -13.41
CA GLY A 111 0.77 11.32 -14.19
C GLY A 111 1.48 10.38 -15.17
N LYS A 112 2.82 10.34 -15.16
CA LYS A 112 3.59 9.41 -16.00
C LYS A 112 3.78 8.07 -15.29
N ALA A 113 4.15 7.04 -16.05
CA ALA A 113 4.62 5.80 -15.45
C ALA A 113 5.79 6.07 -14.50
N LEU A 114 5.91 5.35 -13.39
CA LEU A 114 6.95 5.57 -12.37
C LEU A 114 8.37 5.50 -12.96
N THR A 115 8.57 4.66 -13.98
CA THR A 115 9.81 4.53 -14.74
C THR A 115 10.22 5.81 -15.49
N ASP A 116 9.26 6.68 -15.80
CA ASP A 116 9.43 7.91 -16.59
C ASP A 116 9.08 9.19 -15.82
N SER A 117 8.47 9.05 -14.64
CA SER A 117 8.08 10.16 -13.79
C SER A 117 9.30 10.92 -13.27
N LYS A 118 9.20 12.24 -13.29
CA LYS A 118 10.24 13.14 -12.77
C LYS A 118 10.09 13.42 -11.28
N ARG A 119 8.90 13.22 -10.74
CA ARG A 119 8.54 13.58 -9.37
C ARG A 119 7.58 12.53 -8.82
N ILE A 120 8.05 11.81 -7.81
CA ILE A 120 7.34 10.67 -7.21
C ILE A 120 7.20 10.94 -5.71
N LEU A 121 5.99 10.75 -5.18
CA LEU A 121 5.74 10.69 -3.75
C LEU A 121 5.99 9.26 -3.26
N LEU A 122 6.90 9.10 -2.30
CA LEU A 122 7.05 7.86 -1.57
C LEU A 122 6.37 7.97 -0.21
N LEU A 123 5.65 6.92 0.19
CA LEU A 123 5.04 6.80 1.52
C LEU A 123 5.61 5.58 2.25
N HIS A 124 5.87 5.76 3.54
CA HIS A 124 6.17 4.71 4.52
C HIS A 124 5.29 4.98 5.72
N LEU A 125 4.04 4.51 5.64
CA LEU A 125 3.04 4.75 6.69
C LEU A 125 3.07 3.59 7.68
N THR A 126 3.15 3.92 8.96
CA THR A 126 2.85 3.01 10.07
C THR A 126 1.66 3.56 10.85
N ASP A 127 1.16 2.79 11.83
CA ASP A 127 0.11 3.30 12.71
C ASP A 127 0.54 4.63 13.35
N ALA A 128 -0.34 5.62 13.32
CA ALA A 128 -0.21 6.86 14.08
C ALA A 128 -1.47 7.03 14.92
N LEU A 129 -1.34 6.89 16.24
CA LEU A 129 -2.47 6.86 17.17
C LEU A 129 -2.29 7.89 18.29
N PRO A 130 -3.38 8.47 18.84
CA PRO A 130 -3.29 9.33 20.01
C PRO A 130 -2.60 8.64 21.20
N THR A 131 -1.90 9.43 22.01
CA THR A 131 -1.35 8.97 23.29
C THR A 131 -2.47 8.41 24.17
N LYS A 132 -2.23 7.30 24.88
CA LYS A 132 -3.21 6.60 25.74
C LYS A 132 -4.47 6.09 25.02
N MET A 133 -4.51 6.06 23.68
CA MET A 133 -5.57 5.32 22.98
C MET A 133 -5.54 3.85 23.39
N LYS A 134 -6.70 3.29 23.74
CA LYS A 134 -6.80 1.93 24.28
C LYS A 134 -7.85 1.13 23.51
N PHE A 135 -7.45 -0.06 23.08
CA PHE A 135 -8.33 -1.08 22.54
C PHE A 135 -8.47 -2.23 23.54
N THR A 136 -9.57 -2.97 23.44
CA THR A 136 -9.81 -4.14 24.30
C THR A 136 -8.76 -5.23 24.11
N ASP A 137 -8.21 -5.36 22.89
CA ASP A 137 -7.17 -6.33 22.57
C ASP A 137 -6.30 -5.89 21.38
N ARG A 138 -5.36 -6.75 21.00
CA ARG A 138 -4.40 -6.52 19.91
C ARG A 138 -5.02 -6.49 18.51
N THR A 139 -6.27 -6.95 18.35
CA THR A 139 -6.99 -6.88 17.06
C THR A 139 -7.45 -5.47 16.74
N MET A 140 -7.46 -4.57 17.74
CA MET A 140 -7.88 -3.17 17.61
C MET A 140 -9.30 -2.98 17.05
N ARG A 141 -10.19 -3.96 17.24
CA ARG A 141 -11.56 -3.91 16.72
C ARG A 141 -12.54 -3.18 17.63
N ARG A 142 -12.26 -3.12 18.93
CA ARG A 142 -13.10 -2.43 19.92
C ARG A 142 -12.28 -1.39 20.67
N LEU A 143 -12.69 -0.14 20.53
CA LEU A 143 -12.08 0.99 21.22
C LEU A 143 -12.65 1.13 22.63
N GLU A 144 -11.78 1.32 23.63
CA GLU A 144 -12.15 1.59 25.02
C GLU A 144 -11.93 3.06 25.39
N SER A 145 -10.89 3.69 24.85
CA SER A 145 -10.58 5.09 25.09
C SER A 145 -9.95 5.72 23.84
N TRP A 146 -10.40 6.92 23.51
CA TRP A 146 -9.94 7.71 22.37
C TRP A 146 -8.50 8.24 22.52
N GLY A 147 -7.98 8.33 23.75
CA GLY A 147 -6.67 8.93 24.02
C GLY A 147 -6.65 10.45 23.88
N GLU A 148 -5.44 11.01 23.79
CA GLU A 148 -5.18 12.45 23.75
C GLU A 148 -3.97 12.79 22.88
N VAL A 149 -3.83 14.07 22.51
CA VAL A 149 -2.61 14.56 21.84
C VAL A 149 -1.43 14.56 22.81
N PRO A 150 -0.18 14.35 22.36
CA PRO A 150 0.24 14.21 20.95
C PRO A 150 -0.06 12.81 20.36
N PHE A 151 -0.02 12.73 19.03
CA PHE A 151 -0.07 11.44 18.32
C PHE A 151 1.30 10.75 18.37
N LEU A 152 1.29 9.43 18.50
CA LEU A 152 2.46 8.56 18.53
C LEU A 152 2.53 7.75 17.25
N ALA A 153 3.68 7.84 16.58
CA ALA A 153 3.99 7.00 15.45
C ALA A 153 4.48 5.62 15.92
N ARG A 154 4.01 4.55 15.31
CA ARG A 154 4.61 3.22 15.48
C ARG A 154 5.94 3.18 14.75
N ARG A 155 6.96 2.58 15.38
CA ARG A 155 8.28 2.38 14.76
C ARG A 155 8.13 1.55 13.49
N GLY A 156 8.69 2.07 12.39
CA GLY A 156 8.80 1.39 11.11
C GLY A 156 10.19 1.57 10.54
N GLU A 157 10.75 0.50 10.00
CA GLU A 157 12.03 0.51 9.28
C GLU A 157 11.95 -0.42 8.08
N ALA A 158 12.42 0.05 6.93
CA ALA A 158 12.47 -0.74 5.71
C ALA A 158 13.69 -0.39 4.87
N ALA A 159 14.25 -1.39 4.20
CA ALA A 159 15.15 -1.15 3.08
C ALA A 159 14.31 -1.06 1.81
N ILE A 160 14.51 0.00 1.03
CA ILE A 160 13.83 0.17 -0.25
C ILE A 160 14.84 0.28 -1.37
N SER A 161 14.42 -0.14 -2.55
CA SER A 161 15.11 0.14 -3.78
C SER A 161 14.12 0.54 -4.87
N PHE A 162 14.60 1.35 -5.79
CA PHE A 162 13.84 1.70 -6.98
C PHE A 162 14.73 1.65 -8.22
N VAL A 163 14.12 1.26 -9.33
CA VAL A 163 14.80 1.05 -10.61
C VAL A 163 15.31 2.39 -11.16
N GLY A 164 16.60 2.45 -11.46
CA GLY A 164 17.28 3.62 -12.02
C GLY A 164 18.27 4.29 -11.06
N SER A 165 18.87 5.37 -11.56
CA SER A 165 19.86 6.20 -10.86
C SER A 165 19.66 7.67 -11.19
N GLY A 166 20.44 8.55 -10.56
CA GLY A 166 20.32 10.01 -10.76
C GLY A 166 19.11 10.61 -10.02
N PHE A 167 18.71 9.98 -8.92
CA PHE A 167 17.63 10.47 -8.08
C PHE A 167 18.16 11.29 -6.90
N GLN A 168 17.29 12.17 -6.39
CA GLN A 168 17.42 12.77 -5.07
C GLN A 168 16.16 12.46 -4.26
N LEU A 169 16.35 12.13 -2.99
CA LEU A 169 15.26 11.77 -2.10
C LEU A 169 15.22 12.75 -0.93
N TYR A 170 14.07 13.37 -0.70
CA TYR A 170 13.88 14.31 0.41
C TYR A 170 12.82 13.79 1.37
N ALA A 171 13.13 13.73 2.66
CA ALA A 171 12.12 13.55 3.69
C ALA A 171 11.20 14.77 3.76
N LEU A 172 9.90 14.53 3.94
CA LEU A 172 8.88 15.56 4.03
C LEU A 172 8.20 15.55 5.42
N ASN A 173 7.74 16.72 5.86
CA ASN A 173 6.74 16.78 6.94
C ASN A 173 5.32 16.54 6.40
N SER A 174 4.33 16.54 7.28
CA SER A 174 2.91 16.33 6.91
C SER A 174 2.32 17.42 6.02
N ALA A 175 2.97 18.59 5.91
CA ALA A 175 2.59 19.67 5.01
C ALA A 175 3.34 19.62 3.66
N GLY A 176 4.18 18.60 3.42
CA GLY A 176 4.97 18.45 2.19
C GLY A 176 6.23 19.32 2.13
N LYS A 177 6.62 19.99 3.22
CA LYS A 177 7.88 20.74 3.30
C LYS A 177 9.04 19.76 3.45
N ARG A 178 10.11 19.94 2.66
CA ARG A 178 11.36 19.19 2.79
C ARG A 178 12.01 19.45 4.15
N LEU A 179 12.39 18.36 4.82
CA LEU A 179 13.08 18.37 6.10
C LEU A 179 14.57 18.09 5.95
N ALA A 180 14.93 17.06 5.18
CA ALA A 180 16.29 16.64 4.96
C ALA A 180 16.42 15.85 3.64
N GLU A 181 17.62 15.84 3.06
CA GLU A 181 17.97 14.91 1.97
C GLU A 181 18.34 13.54 2.56
N ILE A 182 17.83 12.47 1.97
CA ILE A 182 18.10 11.09 2.34
C ILE A 182 19.13 10.51 1.36
N PRO A 183 20.30 10.05 1.84
CA PRO A 183 21.33 9.53 0.96
C PRO A 183 20.85 8.27 0.23
N LEU A 184 21.18 8.20 -1.05
CA LEU A 184 20.91 7.06 -1.92
C LEU A 184 22.24 6.38 -2.30
N SER A 185 22.23 5.06 -2.36
CA SER A 185 23.33 4.26 -2.88
C SER A 185 22.90 3.54 -4.16
N VAL A 186 23.68 3.66 -5.22
CA VAL A 186 23.37 2.97 -6.49
C VAL A 186 24.09 1.62 -6.51
N LYS A 187 23.33 0.55 -6.73
CA LYS A 187 23.85 -0.82 -6.89
C LYS A 187 23.08 -1.49 -8.02
N ASN A 188 23.80 -2.09 -8.97
CA ASN A 188 23.22 -2.84 -10.09
C ASN A 188 22.09 -2.10 -10.83
N GLY A 189 22.29 -0.80 -11.11
CA GLY A 189 21.30 0.03 -11.82
C GLY A 189 20.06 0.41 -11.00
N SER A 190 20.02 0.11 -9.70
CA SER A 190 18.95 0.51 -8.79
C SER A 190 19.48 1.44 -7.70
N SER A 191 18.66 2.40 -7.29
CA SER A 191 18.95 3.29 -6.17
C SER A 191 18.36 2.71 -4.89
N ASN A 192 19.13 2.68 -3.82
CA ASN A 192 18.81 1.96 -2.59
C ASN A 192 18.99 2.88 -1.38
N THR A 193 18.10 2.77 -0.41
CA THR A 193 18.25 3.44 0.88
C THR A 193 17.49 2.71 1.99
N LYS A 194 17.65 3.17 3.22
CA LYS A 194 16.86 2.71 4.37
C LYS A 194 15.95 3.84 4.82
N LEU A 195 14.67 3.53 4.97
CA LEU A 195 13.69 4.45 5.53
C LEU A 195 13.42 4.06 6.98
N SER A 196 13.40 5.06 7.86
CA SER A 196 12.96 4.95 9.25
C SER A 196 11.86 5.96 9.49
N VAL A 197 10.83 5.57 10.24
CA VAL A 197 9.81 6.50 10.72
C VAL A 197 10.41 7.51 11.69
N PHE A 198 11.35 7.08 12.54
CA PHE A 198 12.00 7.95 13.53
C PHE A 198 13.38 8.39 13.03
N ASN A 199 13.58 9.70 12.92
CA ASN A 199 14.81 10.30 12.43
C ASN A 199 15.25 11.45 13.36
N PRO A 200 16.52 11.91 13.28
CA PRO A 200 16.99 13.07 14.06
C PRO A 200 16.19 14.36 13.82
N PHE A 201 15.54 14.47 12.66
CA PHE A 201 14.71 15.62 12.25
C PHE A 201 13.20 15.40 12.45
N GLY A 202 12.79 14.37 13.21
CA GLY A 202 11.40 14.10 13.56
C GLY A 202 10.82 12.82 12.94
N GLN A 203 9.51 12.64 13.10
CA GLN A 203 8.80 11.51 12.47
C GLN A 203 8.53 11.79 10.99
N VAL A 204 8.82 10.82 10.13
CA VAL A 204 8.66 10.96 8.68
C VAL A 204 7.89 9.77 8.12
N PHE A 205 6.85 10.10 7.35
CA PHE A 205 5.97 9.15 6.67
C PHE A 205 5.97 9.32 5.16
N ALA A 206 6.49 10.44 4.67
CA ALA A 206 6.44 10.84 3.27
C ALA A 206 7.82 11.32 2.80
N TYR A 207 8.13 11.03 1.55
CA TYR A 207 9.37 11.44 0.91
C TYR A 207 9.09 11.88 -0.53
N GLU A 208 9.82 12.86 -1.00
CA GLU A 208 9.81 13.30 -2.40
C GLU A 208 11.02 12.73 -3.12
N LEU A 209 10.77 11.89 -4.13
CA LEU A 209 11.78 11.35 -5.01
C LEU A 209 11.78 12.16 -6.33
N LEU A 210 12.89 12.83 -6.60
CA LEU A 210 13.10 13.60 -7.82
C LEU A 210 14.07 12.89 -8.73
N ARG A 211 13.72 12.81 -10.01
CA ARG A 211 14.65 12.35 -11.06
C ARG A 211 15.35 13.56 -11.66
N ASN A 212 16.66 13.63 -11.50
CA ASN A 212 17.43 14.64 -12.20
C ASN A 212 17.54 14.24 -13.68
N PRO A 213 17.35 15.18 -14.61
CA PRO A 213 17.70 14.92 -15.99
C PRO A 213 19.18 14.54 -16.04
N LYS A 214 19.51 13.48 -16.80
CA LYS A 214 20.90 13.19 -17.12
C LYS A 214 21.47 14.44 -17.81
N LYS A 215 22.55 14.99 -17.24
CA LYS A 215 23.36 16.00 -17.93
C LYS A 215 23.94 15.39 -19.20
#